data_AF-A0A7Y2PI68-F1
#
_entry.id   AF-A0A7Y2PI68-F1
#
_cell.length_a   1.000
_cell.length_b   1.000
_cell.length_c   1.000
_cell.angle_alpha   90.00
_cell.angle_beta   90.00
_cell.angle_gamma   90.00
#
_symmetry.space_group_name_H-M   'P 1'
#
loop_
_entity.id
_entity.type
_entity.pdbx_description
1 polymer ?
#
loop_
_entity_poly.entity_id
_entity_poly.type
_entity_poly.pdbx_seq_one_letter_code
_entity_poly.pdbx_strand_id
1 'polypeptide(L)'
;MKQVHIIDSHTGGEPTRLVMKGFPQLAGNTMAEKLNALRDQHDQWRRACLLEPRGNDVLVGALYCEPVSPDATCGVIFFNNAGYLGMCGHGTIGLVASLHHLGHISPGVHKIDTPVGPVSATLHEDGAVTLRNVPAYRYRKQVPVDVPGHGLVYGDIAWGGNWFFLVSDHGKALQLDNVEALTEYTWAMLKALEAQGIHGED
;
A
#
# COMPACT_ATOMS: atom_id res chain seq x y z
N MET A 1 -25.36 3.74 -16.52
CA MET A 1 -24.39 4.12 -15.46
C MET A 1 -23.12 3.31 -15.66
N LYS A 2 -21.94 3.90 -15.42
CA LYS A 2 -20.69 3.12 -15.36
C LYS A 2 -20.71 2.26 -14.09
N GLN A 3 -20.20 1.04 -14.15
CA GLN A 3 -20.17 0.09 -13.03
C GLN A 3 -18.72 -0.30 -12.74
N VAL A 4 -18.39 -0.44 -11.46
CA VAL A 4 -17.12 -0.97 -10.98
C VAL A 4 -17.43 -2.16 -10.09
N HIS A 5 -16.89 -3.33 -10.44
CA HIS A 5 -17.01 -4.54 -9.63
C HIS A 5 -15.85 -4.59 -8.66
N ILE A 6 -16.18 -4.63 -7.37
CA ILE A 6 -15.22 -4.62 -6.27
C ILE A 6 -15.46 -5.78 -5.31
N ILE A 7 -14.40 -6.23 -4.65
CA ILE A 7 -14.45 -7.07 -3.46
C ILE A 7 -13.74 -6.31 -2.35
N ASP A 8 -14.46 -6.03 -1.27
CA ASP A 8 -13.88 -5.39 -0.08
C ASP A 8 -13.49 -6.49 0.93
N SER A 9 -12.29 -6.36 1.52
CA SER A 9 -11.74 -7.27 2.52
C SER A 9 -11.01 -6.47 3.59
N HIS A 10 -10.58 -7.12 4.68
CA HIS A 10 -9.66 -6.51 5.64
C HIS A 10 -8.56 -7.49 6.07
N THR A 11 -7.38 -6.95 6.35
CA THR A 11 -6.23 -7.70 6.88
C THR A 11 -5.87 -7.10 8.23
N GLY A 12 -6.21 -7.78 9.32
CA GLY A 12 -5.95 -7.27 10.68
C GLY A 12 -6.71 -5.98 11.05
N GLY A 13 -7.80 -5.68 10.33
CA GLY A 13 -8.60 -4.47 10.48
C GLY A 13 -8.34 -3.43 9.37
N GLU A 14 -7.23 -3.55 8.64
CA GLU A 14 -6.88 -2.63 7.56
C GLU A 14 -7.62 -3.02 6.26
N PRO A 15 -8.50 -2.16 5.71
CA PRO A 15 -9.40 -2.50 4.62
C PRO A 15 -8.73 -2.41 3.24
N THR A 16 -9.05 -3.37 2.36
CA THR A 16 -8.63 -3.37 0.95
C THR A 16 -9.82 -3.51 0.03
N ARG A 17 -9.97 -2.57 -0.90
CA ARG A 17 -10.94 -2.60 -2.01
C ARG A 17 -10.28 -3.12 -3.28
N LEU A 18 -10.51 -4.38 -3.60
CA LEU A 18 -10.03 -5.01 -4.82
C LEU A 18 -10.98 -4.71 -5.98
N VAL A 19 -10.54 -3.92 -6.94
CA VAL A 19 -11.25 -3.65 -8.20
C VAL A 19 -10.96 -4.76 -9.19
N MET A 20 -11.99 -5.55 -9.52
CA MET A 20 -11.92 -6.66 -10.47
C MET A 20 -12.27 -6.25 -11.89
N LYS A 21 -13.20 -5.30 -12.05
CA LYS A 21 -13.68 -4.85 -13.37
C LYS A 21 -14.22 -3.42 -13.30
N GLY A 22 -14.17 -2.70 -14.42
CA GLY A 22 -14.84 -1.41 -14.60
C GLY A 22 -13.88 -0.25 -14.83
N PHE A 23 -12.62 -0.41 -14.48
CA PHE A 23 -11.55 0.54 -14.84
C PHE A 23 -11.23 0.47 -16.34
N PRO A 24 -10.66 1.53 -16.92
CA PRO A 24 -10.26 1.55 -18.32
C PRO A 24 -9.10 0.57 -18.55
N GLN A 25 -8.96 0.12 -19.80
CA GLN A 25 -7.79 -0.65 -20.19
C GLN A 25 -6.54 0.25 -20.10
N LEU A 26 -5.55 -0.17 -19.32
CA LEU A 26 -4.32 0.57 -19.12
C LEU A 26 -3.29 0.22 -20.19
N ALA A 27 -2.80 1.23 -20.89
CA ALA A 27 -1.63 1.11 -21.76
C ALA A 27 -0.37 0.81 -20.93
N GLY A 28 0.60 0.14 -21.54
CA GLY A 28 1.86 -0.23 -20.90
C GLY A 28 2.10 -1.74 -20.88
N ASN A 29 3.36 -2.09 -21.10
CA ASN A 29 3.90 -3.45 -21.07
C ASN A 29 4.42 -3.81 -19.68
N THR A 30 4.61 -2.85 -18.78
CA THR A 30 5.01 -3.09 -17.38
C THR A 30 3.97 -2.57 -16.40
N MET A 31 4.00 -3.08 -15.15
CA MET A 31 3.12 -2.56 -14.10
C MET A 31 3.39 -1.09 -13.76
N ALA A 32 4.65 -0.64 -13.90
CA ALA A 32 5.02 0.76 -13.71
C ALA A 32 4.42 1.66 -14.82
N GLU A 33 4.47 1.23 -16.08
CA GLU A 33 3.83 1.95 -17.18
C GLU A 33 2.30 1.99 -17.04
N LYS A 34 1.68 0.88 -16.62
CA LYS A 34 0.24 0.83 -16.34
C LYS A 34 -0.13 1.76 -15.18
N LEU A 35 0.69 1.81 -14.12
CA LEU A 35 0.52 2.77 -13.03
C LEU A 35 0.59 4.21 -13.54
N ASN A 36 1.58 4.55 -14.37
CA ASN A 36 1.70 5.88 -14.96
C ASN A 36 0.47 6.22 -15.81
N ALA A 37 -0.01 5.29 -16.63
CA ALA A 37 -1.24 5.49 -17.40
C ALA A 37 -2.47 5.73 -16.50
N LEU A 38 -2.60 4.96 -15.41
CA LEU A 38 -3.68 5.14 -14.44
C LEU A 38 -3.62 6.52 -13.78
N ARG A 39 -2.44 6.92 -13.31
CA ARG A 39 -2.20 8.21 -12.64
C ARG A 39 -2.41 9.39 -13.57
N ASP A 40 -1.84 9.36 -14.76
CA ASP A 40 -1.71 10.54 -15.60
C ASP A 40 -2.96 10.75 -16.48
N GLN A 41 -3.74 9.69 -16.75
CA GLN A 41 -4.88 9.73 -17.69
C GLN A 41 -6.22 9.31 -17.07
N HIS A 42 -6.20 8.59 -15.95
CA HIS A 42 -7.37 7.87 -15.44
C HIS A 42 -7.60 8.01 -13.92
N ASP A 43 -7.00 9.02 -13.28
CA ASP A 43 -7.06 9.20 -11.82
C ASP A 43 -8.50 9.40 -11.28
N GLN A 44 -9.45 9.81 -12.12
CA GLN A 44 -10.86 9.89 -11.75
C GLN A 44 -11.42 8.57 -11.23
N TRP A 45 -10.87 7.42 -11.66
CA TRP A 45 -11.33 6.09 -11.24
C TRP A 45 -10.87 5.75 -9.83
N ARG A 46 -9.60 6.07 -9.50
CA ARG A 46 -9.10 6.02 -8.12
C ARG A 46 -9.97 6.89 -7.22
N ARG A 47 -10.13 8.17 -7.58
CA ARG A 47 -10.92 9.13 -6.79
C ARG A 47 -12.36 8.67 -6.57
N ALA A 48 -13.01 8.13 -7.60
CA ALA A 48 -14.38 7.62 -7.48
C ALA A 48 -14.50 6.44 -6.50
N CYS A 49 -13.44 5.64 -6.33
CA CYS A 49 -13.43 4.47 -5.45
C CYS A 49 -12.98 4.78 -4.01
N LEU A 50 -12.12 5.79 -3.83
CA LEU A 50 -11.41 6.05 -2.57
C LEU A 50 -11.87 7.30 -1.84
N LEU A 51 -12.35 8.32 -2.54
CA LEU A 51 -12.88 9.52 -1.90
C LEU A 51 -14.33 9.31 -1.46
N GLU A 52 -14.77 10.17 -0.54
CA GLU A 52 -16.17 10.28 -0.19
C GLU A 52 -17.03 10.55 -1.45
N PRO A 53 -18.23 9.96 -1.54
CA PRO A 53 -18.94 9.24 -0.48
C PRO A 53 -18.71 7.71 -0.45
N ARG A 54 -17.80 7.18 -1.30
CA ARG A 54 -17.66 5.71 -1.47
C ARG A 54 -16.52 5.10 -0.69
N GLY A 55 -15.47 5.88 -0.45
CA GLY A 55 -14.35 5.49 0.39
C GLY A 55 -14.23 6.41 1.61
N ASN A 56 -13.09 6.27 2.28
CA ASN A 56 -12.68 7.04 3.44
C ASN A 56 -11.14 7.01 3.50
N ASP A 57 -10.56 7.72 4.46
CA ASP A 57 -9.11 7.91 4.55
C ASP A 57 -8.32 6.64 4.86
N VAL A 58 -8.97 5.61 5.41
CA VAL A 58 -8.32 4.34 5.79
C VAL A 58 -8.27 3.37 4.61
N LEU A 59 -9.11 3.56 3.59
CA LEU A 59 -9.25 2.60 2.51
C LEU A 59 -8.03 2.57 1.60
N VAL A 60 -7.52 1.37 1.34
CA VAL A 60 -6.58 1.12 0.24
C VAL A 60 -7.29 0.40 -0.88
N GLY A 61 -7.15 0.91 -2.11
CA GLY A 61 -7.60 0.27 -3.33
C GLY A 61 -6.49 -0.57 -3.96
N ALA A 62 -6.89 -1.67 -4.57
CA ALA A 62 -6.05 -2.54 -5.38
C ALA A 62 -6.74 -2.77 -6.73
N LEU A 63 -6.10 -2.41 -7.84
CA LEU A 63 -6.60 -2.75 -9.17
C LEU A 63 -6.01 -4.08 -9.62
N TYR A 64 -6.86 -5.08 -9.83
CA TYR A 64 -6.48 -6.31 -10.50
C TYR A 64 -6.07 -6.02 -11.94
N CYS A 65 -4.92 -6.55 -12.35
CA CYS A 65 -4.44 -6.50 -13.73
C CYS A 65 -4.09 -7.92 -14.19
N GLU A 66 -4.23 -8.17 -15.48
CA GLU A 66 -3.62 -9.34 -16.11
C GLU A 66 -2.10 -9.36 -15.86
N PRO A 67 -1.49 -10.54 -15.67
CA PRO A 67 -0.07 -10.66 -15.41
C PRO A 67 0.75 -10.10 -16.58
N VAL A 68 1.87 -9.47 -16.25
CA VAL A 68 2.87 -9.01 -17.22
C VAL A 68 3.96 -10.07 -17.38
N SER A 69 4.39 -10.67 -16.27
CA SER A 69 5.36 -11.76 -16.26
C SER A 69 4.67 -13.10 -16.61
N PRO A 70 5.28 -13.96 -17.45
CA PRO A 70 4.67 -15.24 -17.85
C PRO A 70 4.38 -16.22 -16.69
N ASP A 71 5.09 -16.07 -15.57
CA ASP A 71 4.96 -16.90 -14.36
C ASP A 71 4.15 -16.21 -13.24
N ALA A 72 3.62 -15.01 -13.49
CA ALA A 72 2.79 -14.32 -12.52
C ALA A 72 1.33 -14.79 -12.59
N THR A 73 0.71 -14.86 -11.42
CA THR A 73 -0.73 -15.11 -11.26
C THR A 73 -1.53 -13.88 -11.70
N CYS A 74 -1.09 -12.68 -11.33
CA CYS A 74 -1.71 -11.42 -11.74
C CYS A 74 -0.74 -10.25 -11.56
N GLY A 75 -1.11 -9.09 -12.07
CA GLY A 75 -0.56 -7.80 -11.68
C GLY A 75 -1.47 -7.06 -10.71
N VAL A 76 -0.91 -6.15 -9.91
CA VAL A 76 -1.68 -5.27 -9.03
C VAL A 76 -1.13 -3.86 -9.00
N ILE A 77 -2.02 -2.86 -8.97
CA ILE A 77 -1.66 -1.45 -8.70
C ILE A 77 -2.40 -1.01 -7.44
N PHE A 78 -1.66 -0.56 -6.42
CA PHE A 78 -2.22 -0.07 -5.17
C PHE A 78 -2.36 1.45 -5.17
N PHE A 79 -3.40 1.95 -4.51
CA PHE A 79 -3.70 3.37 -4.38
C PHE A 79 -4.52 3.67 -3.13
N ASN A 80 -4.44 4.90 -2.63
CA ASN A 80 -5.22 5.39 -1.49
C ASN A 80 -5.91 6.73 -1.84
N ASN A 81 -6.45 7.40 -0.83
CA ASN A 81 -7.08 8.73 -0.98
C ASN A 81 -6.11 9.81 -1.51
N ALA A 82 -4.81 9.71 -1.19
CA ALA A 82 -3.80 10.69 -1.57
C ALA A 82 -3.15 10.41 -2.93
N GLY A 83 -2.91 9.15 -3.29
CA GLY A 83 -2.17 8.80 -4.50
C GLY A 83 -1.98 7.31 -4.71
N TYR A 84 -0.82 6.95 -5.24
CA TYR A 84 -0.47 5.58 -5.63
C TYR A 84 0.69 5.06 -4.77
N LEU A 85 0.68 3.75 -4.54
CA LEU A 85 1.65 3.09 -3.66
C LEU A 85 2.57 2.18 -4.50
N GLY A 86 3.82 2.01 -4.05
CA GLY A 86 4.75 1.07 -4.68
C GLY A 86 4.34 -0.38 -4.39
N MET A 87 4.29 -0.74 -3.11
CA MET A 87 3.86 -2.05 -2.62
C MET A 87 2.96 -1.89 -1.39
N CYS A 88 2.02 -2.81 -1.19
CA CYS A 88 1.11 -2.83 -0.05
C CYS A 88 0.99 -4.25 0.52
N GLY A 89 1.55 -4.48 1.71
CA GLY A 89 1.58 -5.81 2.33
C GLY A 89 0.18 -6.33 2.68
N HIS A 90 -0.59 -5.54 3.43
CA HIS A 90 -1.94 -5.89 3.84
C HIS A 90 -2.88 -6.06 2.63
N GLY A 91 -2.70 -5.22 1.60
CA GLY A 91 -3.46 -5.27 0.36
C GLY A 91 -3.11 -6.46 -0.51
N THR A 92 -1.87 -6.95 -0.46
CA THR A 92 -1.48 -8.20 -1.14
C THR A 92 -2.11 -9.41 -0.47
N ILE A 93 -2.17 -9.44 0.86
CA ILE A 93 -2.90 -10.48 1.60
C ILE A 93 -4.39 -10.44 1.25
N GLY A 94 -5.01 -9.25 1.26
CA GLY A 94 -6.40 -9.06 0.87
C GLY A 94 -6.69 -9.45 -0.58
N LEU A 95 -5.79 -9.14 -1.51
CA LEU A 95 -5.84 -9.57 -2.92
C LEU A 95 -5.87 -11.10 -3.03
N VAL A 96 -4.90 -11.79 -2.42
CA VAL A 96 -4.80 -13.25 -2.48
C VAL A 96 -6.04 -13.91 -1.86
N ALA A 97 -6.46 -13.46 -0.68
CA ALA A 97 -7.67 -13.96 -0.04
C ALA A 97 -8.93 -13.72 -0.89
N SER A 98 -9.04 -12.56 -1.54
CA SER A 98 -10.17 -12.23 -2.42
C SER A 98 -10.18 -13.09 -3.68
N LEU A 99 -9.03 -13.31 -4.33
CA LEU A 99 -8.92 -14.19 -5.49
C LEU A 99 -9.25 -15.64 -5.14
N HIS A 100 -8.85 -16.10 -3.95
CA HIS A 100 -9.21 -17.42 -3.46
C HIS A 100 -10.72 -17.53 -3.22
N HIS A 101 -11.31 -16.54 -2.56
CA HIS A 101 -12.76 -16.46 -2.34
C HIS A 101 -13.57 -16.50 -3.64
N LEU A 102 -13.07 -15.87 -4.70
CA LEU A 102 -13.67 -15.90 -6.04
C LEU A 102 -13.43 -17.20 -6.82
N GLY A 103 -12.66 -18.15 -6.27
CA GLY A 103 -12.30 -19.40 -6.93
C GLY A 103 -11.30 -19.23 -8.09
N HIS A 104 -10.55 -18.12 -8.14
CA HIS A 104 -9.55 -17.86 -9.19
C HIS A 104 -8.20 -18.50 -8.89
N ILE A 105 -7.89 -18.74 -7.62
CA ILE A 105 -6.66 -19.39 -7.18
C ILE A 105 -6.93 -20.44 -6.10
N SER A 106 -6.03 -21.43 -6.02
CA SER A 106 -6.01 -22.47 -4.98
C SER A 106 -4.76 -22.31 -4.11
N PRO A 107 -4.70 -22.91 -2.91
CA PRO A 107 -3.49 -22.90 -2.09
C PRO A 107 -2.22 -23.24 -2.88
N GLY A 108 -1.14 -22.51 -2.59
CA GLY A 108 0.09 -22.57 -3.37
C GLY A 108 0.87 -21.24 -3.37
N VAL A 109 1.94 -21.22 -4.15
CA VAL A 109 2.79 -20.04 -4.32
C VAL A 109 2.33 -19.24 -5.54
N HIS A 110 2.02 -17.97 -5.32
CA HIS A 110 1.59 -17.01 -6.32
C HIS A 110 2.61 -15.89 -6.47
N LYS A 111 3.05 -15.65 -7.70
CA LYS A 111 3.86 -14.48 -8.04
C LYS A 111 2.94 -13.36 -8.50
N ILE A 112 3.15 -12.16 -7.98
CA ILE A 112 2.30 -11.00 -8.24
C ILE A 112 3.18 -9.87 -8.76
N ASP A 113 2.88 -9.38 -9.96
CA ASP A 113 3.60 -8.24 -10.53
C ASP A 113 3.13 -6.93 -9.87
N THR A 114 4.07 -6.13 -9.37
CA THR A 114 3.78 -4.79 -8.82
C THR A 114 4.59 -3.71 -9.57
N PRO A 115 4.24 -2.42 -9.44
CA PRO A 115 5.01 -1.34 -10.06
C PRO A 115 6.48 -1.26 -9.63
N VAL A 116 6.83 -1.81 -8.46
CA VAL A 116 8.20 -1.80 -7.90
C VAL A 116 8.88 -3.18 -7.94
N GLY A 117 8.34 -4.09 -8.76
CA GLY A 117 8.88 -5.44 -8.95
C GLY A 117 7.95 -6.56 -8.45
N PRO A 118 8.24 -7.83 -8.79
CA PRO A 118 7.39 -8.94 -8.39
C PRO A 118 7.53 -9.24 -6.89
N VAL A 119 6.41 -9.60 -6.27
CA VAL A 119 6.36 -10.18 -4.92
C VAL A 119 5.84 -11.61 -4.98
N SER A 120 6.14 -12.42 -3.96
CA SER A 120 5.62 -13.79 -3.88
C SER A 120 4.76 -13.94 -2.64
N ALA A 121 3.56 -14.46 -2.81
CA ALA A 121 2.64 -14.77 -1.74
C ALA A 121 2.35 -16.27 -1.72
N THR A 122 2.40 -16.90 -0.55
CA THR A 122 1.97 -18.28 -0.36
C THR A 122 0.60 -18.27 0.29
N LEU A 123 -0.40 -18.78 -0.42
CA LEU A 123 -1.72 -19.09 0.14
C LEU A 123 -1.65 -20.49 0.75
N HIS A 124 -1.88 -20.59 2.05
CA HIS A 124 -1.89 -21.85 2.79
C HIS A 124 -3.27 -22.51 2.75
N GLU A 125 -3.34 -23.81 3.04
CA GLU A 125 -4.58 -24.59 3.07
C GLU A 125 -5.61 -24.07 4.08
N ASP A 126 -5.14 -23.45 5.18
CA ASP A 126 -5.99 -22.83 6.20
C ASP A 126 -6.46 -21.42 5.83
N GLY A 127 -6.10 -20.93 4.64
CA GLY A 127 -6.41 -19.60 4.14
C GLY A 127 -5.44 -18.50 4.60
N ALA A 128 -4.44 -18.81 5.43
CA ALA A 128 -3.40 -17.85 5.78
C ALA A 128 -2.57 -17.48 4.54
N VAL A 129 -2.02 -16.27 4.52
CA VAL A 129 -1.17 -15.79 3.43
C VAL A 129 0.18 -15.34 3.97
N THR A 130 1.25 -15.99 3.52
CA THR A 130 2.64 -15.53 3.77
C THR A 130 3.13 -14.70 2.60
N LEU A 131 3.46 -13.44 2.84
CA LEU A 131 4.08 -12.57 1.84
C LEU A 131 5.60 -12.57 1.96
N ARG A 132 6.29 -13.01 0.92
CA ARG A 132 7.71 -12.72 0.70
C ARG A 132 7.82 -11.35 0.04
N ASN A 133 8.09 -10.36 0.89
CA ASN A 133 8.21 -8.98 0.48
C ASN A 133 9.52 -8.69 -0.29
N VAL A 134 9.62 -7.49 -0.87
CA VAL A 134 10.86 -6.97 -1.44
C VAL A 134 12.00 -6.93 -0.41
N PRO A 135 13.28 -6.98 -0.82
CA PRO A 135 14.40 -6.77 0.09
C PRO A 135 14.24 -5.48 0.89
N ALA A 136 14.35 -5.60 2.21
CA ALA A 136 14.26 -4.47 3.14
C ALA A 136 15.66 -4.16 3.70
N TYR A 137 15.94 -2.88 3.90
CA TYR A 137 17.21 -2.43 4.48
C TYR A 137 17.02 -1.14 5.27
N ARG A 138 17.92 -0.91 6.23
CA ARG A 138 18.02 0.37 6.92
C ARG A 138 19.01 1.25 6.17
N TYR A 139 18.56 2.42 5.76
CA TYR A 139 19.36 3.42 5.08
C TYR A 139 20.16 4.27 6.08
N ARG A 140 19.48 4.91 7.03
CA ARG A 140 20.12 5.74 8.06
C ARG A 140 19.60 5.36 9.45
N LYS A 141 20.47 5.46 10.45
CA LYS A 141 20.18 5.10 11.84
C LYS A 141 20.25 6.34 12.72
N GLN A 142 19.31 6.48 13.66
CA GLN A 142 19.28 7.56 14.66
C GLN A 142 19.40 8.96 14.04
N VAL A 143 18.59 9.22 13.02
CA VAL A 143 18.49 10.51 12.36
C VAL A 143 17.69 11.46 13.25
N PRO A 144 18.24 12.62 13.63
CA PRO A 144 17.49 13.63 14.38
C PRO A 144 16.50 14.36 13.47
N VAL A 145 15.30 14.63 14.00
CA VAL A 145 14.32 15.54 13.41
C VAL A 145 13.76 16.43 14.52
N ASP A 146 13.76 17.75 14.31
CA ASP A 146 13.11 18.68 15.24
C ASP A 146 11.62 18.78 14.88
N VAL A 147 10.74 18.24 15.72
CA VAL A 147 9.31 18.22 15.48
C VAL A 147 8.64 19.36 16.24
N PRO A 148 8.02 20.35 15.56
CA PRO A 148 7.38 21.48 16.21
C PRO A 148 6.38 21.04 17.29
N GLY A 149 6.53 21.58 18.51
CA GLY A 149 5.69 21.23 19.67
C GLY A 149 6.09 19.94 20.41
N HIS A 150 7.07 19.18 19.89
CA HIS A 150 7.53 17.92 20.47
C HIS A 150 9.05 17.85 20.67
N GLY A 151 9.81 18.75 20.06
CA GLY A 151 11.26 18.84 20.19
C GLY A 151 11.99 17.79 19.36
N LEU A 152 13.23 17.49 19.76
CA LEU A 152 14.13 16.61 19.02
C LEU A 152 13.74 15.13 19.18
N VAL A 153 13.48 14.46 18.06
CA VAL A 153 13.15 13.03 17.99
C VAL A 153 14.19 12.31 17.12
N TYR A 154 14.52 11.07 17.47
CA TYR A 154 15.44 10.24 16.71
C TYR A 154 14.72 9.04 16.09
N GLY A 155 14.96 8.81 14.80
CA GLY A 155 14.41 7.66 14.10
C GLY A 155 15.35 7.06 13.07
N ASP A 156 15.08 5.81 12.69
CA ASP A 156 15.77 5.15 11.60
C ASP A 156 15.00 5.39 10.29
N ILE A 157 15.71 5.60 9.19
CA ILE A 157 15.12 5.63 7.84
C ILE A 157 15.35 4.27 7.21
N ALA A 158 14.27 3.56 6.87
CA ALA A 158 14.36 2.23 6.29
C ALA A 158 13.40 2.03 5.11
N TRP A 159 13.84 1.20 4.18
CA TRP A 159 13.06 0.76 3.03
C TRP A 159 12.45 -0.62 3.32
N GLY A 160 11.15 -0.76 3.04
CA GLY A 160 10.44 -2.03 3.09
C GLY A 160 9.42 -2.19 1.95
N GLY A 161 9.63 -1.50 0.83
CA GLY A 161 8.65 -1.32 -0.26
C GLY A 161 7.96 0.06 -0.24
N ASN A 162 8.04 0.75 0.90
CA ASN A 162 7.85 2.19 1.05
C ASN A 162 8.94 2.70 2.00
N TRP A 163 9.15 4.02 2.02
CA TRP A 163 10.04 4.67 2.97
C TRP A 163 9.34 4.90 4.31
N PHE A 164 10.00 4.48 5.39
CA PHE A 164 9.50 4.65 6.76
C PHE A 164 10.52 5.39 7.62
N PHE A 165 10.02 6.24 8.51
CA PHE A 165 10.77 6.80 9.63
C PHE A 165 10.35 6.10 10.92
N LEU A 166 11.24 5.30 11.50
CA LEU A 166 10.94 4.43 12.64
C LEU A 166 11.45 5.06 13.93
N VAL A 167 10.54 5.46 14.81
CA VAL A 167 10.86 6.06 16.12
C VAL A 167 10.54 5.06 17.22
N SER A 168 11.51 4.78 18.09
CA SER A 168 11.30 3.90 19.26
C SER A 168 11.00 4.66 20.53
N ASP A 169 11.66 5.80 20.75
CA ASP A 169 11.47 6.64 21.94
C ASP A 169 10.65 7.88 21.59
N HIS A 170 9.33 7.69 21.48
CA HIS A 170 8.37 8.76 21.17
C HIS A 170 7.56 9.21 22.39
N GLY A 171 7.65 8.51 23.52
CA GLY A 171 6.93 8.85 24.75
C GLY A 171 5.40 8.86 24.64
N LYS A 172 4.82 8.15 23.65
CA LYS A 172 3.36 8.09 23.41
C LYS A 172 2.82 6.69 23.72
N ALA A 173 1.60 6.60 24.25
CA ALA A 173 0.87 5.35 24.39
C ALA A 173 0.30 4.91 23.03
N LEU A 174 0.65 3.71 22.57
CA LEU A 174 0.14 3.11 21.34
C LEU A 174 -1.16 2.34 21.65
N GLN A 175 -2.25 3.09 21.85
CA GLN A 175 -3.58 2.58 22.18
C GLN A 175 -4.63 3.18 21.23
N LEU A 176 -5.70 2.43 20.97
CA LEU A 176 -6.74 2.83 20.00
C LEU A 176 -7.49 4.10 20.43
N ASP A 177 -7.68 4.28 21.74
CA ASP A 177 -8.31 5.48 22.33
C ASP A 177 -7.44 6.75 22.22
N ASN A 178 -6.19 6.61 21.77
CA ASN A 178 -5.23 7.70 21.62
C ASN A 178 -4.91 8.03 20.13
N VAL A 179 -5.69 7.49 19.18
CA VAL A 179 -5.39 7.61 17.74
C VAL A 179 -5.34 9.06 17.25
N GLU A 180 -6.20 9.95 17.73
CA GLU A 180 -6.20 11.36 17.31
C GLU A 180 -4.87 12.03 17.65
N ALA A 181 -4.41 11.93 18.89
CA ALA A 181 -3.12 12.49 19.32
C ALA A 181 -1.91 11.83 18.63
N LEU A 182 -1.97 10.53 18.36
CA LEU A 182 -0.95 9.81 17.58
C LEU A 182 -0.92 10.30 16.13
N THR A 183 -2.08 10.58 15.55
CA THR A 183 -2.20 11.08 14.18
C THR A 183 -1.65 12.49 14.07
N GLU A 184 -2.01 13.39 14.98
CA GLU A 184 -1.45 14.74 15.02
C GLU A 184 0.08 14.73 15.17
N TYR A 185 0.59 13.90 16.09
CA TYR A 185 2.03 13.75 16.34
C TYR A 185 2.78 13.23 15.10
N THR A 186 2.31 12.14 14.50
CA THR A 186 2.97 11.53 13.33
C THR A 186 2.83 12.41 12.09
N TRP A 187 1.72 13.14 11.93
CA TRP A 187 1.53 14.09 10.84
C TRP A 187 2.45 15.31 10.96
N ALA A 188 2.63 15.85 12.17
CA ALA A 188 3.61 16.90 12.45
C ALA A 188 5.04 16.41 12.15
N MET A 189 5.35 15.16 12.50
CA MET A 189 6.64 14.55 12.21
C MET A 189 6.88 14.39 10.70
N LEU A 190 5.90 13.90 9.93
CA LEU A 190 6.03 13.78 8.47
C LEU A 190 6.29 15.14 7.80
N LYS A 191 5.56 16.18 8.21
CA LYS A 191 5.79 17.55 7.73
C LYS A 191 7.18 18.07 8.12
N ALA A 192 7.64 17.77 9.34
CA ALA A 192 8.96 18.17 9.82
C ALA A 192 10.08 17.50 9.02
N LEU A 193 9.95 16.20 8.71
CA LEU A 193 10.89 15.47 7.86
C LEU A 193 10.99 16.10 6.47
N GLU A 194 9.85 16.40 5.83
CA GLU A 194 9.82 17.06 4.52
C GLU A 194 10.47 18.45 4.57
N ALA A 195 10.07 19.29 5.54
CA ALA A 195 10.61 20.64 5.68
C ALA A 195 12.12 20.68 5.97
N GLN A 196 12.66 19.63 6.59
CA GLN A 196 14.09 19.48 6.91
C GLN A 196 14.87 18.70 5.86
N GLY A 197 14.24 18.27 4.75
CA GLY A 197 14.90 17.48 3.70
C GLY A 197 15.37 16.11 4.18
N ILE A 198 14.66 15.51 5.14
CA ILE A 198 14.95 14.20 5.69
C ILE A 198 14.07 13.18 4.99
N HIS A 199 14.65 12.47 4.01
CA HIS A 199 13.97 11.45 3.23
C HIS A 199 14.87 10.22 3.02
N GLY A 200 14.30 9.18 2.42
CA GLY A 200 15.05 8.03 1.92
C GLY A 200 15.84 8.36 0.65
N GLU A 201 16.41 7.32 0.04
CA GLU A 201 17.05 7.41 -1.27
C GLU A 201 15.99 7.50 -2.40
N ASP A 202 16.38 8.13 -3.51
CA ASP A 202 15.57 8.30 -4.72
C ASP A 202 15.36 6.98 -5.49
#